data_AF-A0A7Y7M884-F1
#
_entry.id   AF-A0A7Y7M884-F1
#
_cell.length_a   1.000
_cell.length_b   1.000
_cell.length_c   1.000
_cell.angle_alpha   90.00
_cell.angle_beta   90.00
_cell.angle_gamma   90.00
#
_symmetry.space_group_name_H-M   'P 1'
#
loop_
_entity.id
_entity.type
_entity.pdbx_description
1 polymer ?
#
loop_
_entity_poly.entity_id
_entity_poly.type
_entity_poly.pdbx_seq_one_letter_code
_entity_poly.pdbx_strand_id
1 'polypeptide(L)' 'LPPDWIAGDRPGTYGPEETNDIALVRPPGRAPLLVAAYYHAPTVPPAEREAVLRQVGAVFVDWAVSSR' A
#
# COMPACT_ATOMS: atom_id res chain seq x y z
N LEU A 1 3.10 -5.24 6.63
CA LEU A 1 4.55 -5.20 6.33
C LEU A 1 5.27 -6.22 7.21
N PRO A 2 6.50 -6.66 6.87
CA PRO A 2 7.33 -7.45 7.79
C PRO A 2 7.48 -6.77 9.15
N PRO A 3 7.63 -7.53 10.25
CA PRO A 3 7.54 -7.00 11.61
C PRO A 3 8.68 -6.04 11.99
N ASP A 4 9.82 -6.10 11.30
CA ASP A 4 10.99 -5.24 11.47
C ASP A 4 10.94 -3.97 10.59
N TRP A 5 9.88 -3.80 9.78
CA TRP A 5 9.70 -2.63 8.93
C TRP A 5 8.82 -1.60 9.63
N ILE A 6 9.21 -0.33 9.49
CA ILE A 6 8.43 0.81 10.02
C ILE A 6 7.82 1.55 8.84
N ALA A 7 6.55 1.93 8.95
CA ALA A 7 5.88 2.77 7.97
C ALA A 7 5.03 3.85 8.64
N GLY A 8 4.90 4.99 7.96
CA GLY A 8 3.83 5.94 8.20
C GLY A 8 3.00 6.04 6.93
N ASP A 9 1.70 5.80 7.05
CA ASP A 9 0.74 5.80 5.94
C ASP A 9 -0.32 6.91 6.08
N ARG A 10 -0.93 7.24 4.94
CA ARG A 10 -2.05 8.16 4.83
C ARG A 10 -3.11 7.50 3.94
N PRO A 11 -4.10 6.80 4.54
CA PRO A 11 -5.20 6.26 3.78
C PRO A 11 -6.08 7.41 3.25
N GLY A 12 -6.66 7.19 2.08
CA GLY A 12 -7.54 8.14 1.42
C GLY A 12 -8.71 7.44 0.75
N THR A 13 -9.92 7.67 1.27
CA THR A 13 -11.16 7.16 0.67
C THR A 13 -12.00 8.35 0.24
N TYR A 14 -12.46 8.36 -1.01
CA TYR A 14 -13.44 9.33 -1.48
C TYR A 14 -14.72 8.62 -1.89
N GLY A 15 -15.76 8.79 -1.06
CA GLY A 15 -17.09 8.22 -1.30
C GLY A 15 -17.07 6.70 -1.56
N PRO A 16 -18.05 6.19 -2.32
CA PRO A 16 -18.09 4.79 -2.71
C PRO A 16 -17.22 4.52 -3.95
N GLU A 17 -16.29 5.40 -4.32
CA GLU A 17 -15.62 5.33 -5.63
C GLU A 17 -14.14 5.01 -5.52
N GLU A 18 -13.47 5.56 -4.51
CA GLU A 18 -12.01 5.54 -4.43
C GLU A 18 -11.51 4.93 -3.14
N THR A 19 -10.39 4.23 -3.21
CA THR A 19 -9.66 3.70 -2.06
C THR A 19 -8.18 3.76 -2.37
N ASN A 20 -7.48 4.63 -1.66
CA ASN A 20 -6.10 5.02 -1.93
C ASN A 20 -5.27 4.88 -0.64
N ASP A 21 -3.96 4.74 -0.81
CA ASP A 21 -3.02 4.79 0.30
C ASP A 21 -1.65 5.30 -0.18
N ILE A 22 -0.97 6.04 0.67
CA ILE A 22 0.39 6.54 0.45
C ILE A 22 1.20 6.25 1.71
N ALA A 23 2.30 5.55 1.58
CA ALA A 23 3.15 5.18 2.72
C ALA A 23 4.63 5.47 2.46
N LEU A 24 5.28 6.06 3.47
CA LEU A 24 6.74 6.11 3.57
C LEU A 24 7.20 4.93 4.43
N VAL A 25 7.88 3.97 3.81
CA VAL A 25 8.31 2.71 4.41
C VAL A 25 9.82 2.71 4.63
N ARG A 26 10.28 2.20 5.77
CA ARG A 26 11.69 2.06 6.15
C ARG A 26 12.05 0.59 6.38
N PRO A 27 12.49 -0.13 5.35
CA PRO A 27 13.11 -1.44 5.51
C PRO A 27 14.49 -1.32 6.19
N PRO A 28 14.91 -2.29 7.01
CA PRO A 28 16.24 -2.28 7.60
C PRO A 28 17.33 -2.44 6.51
N GLY A 29 18.43 -1.71 6.67
CA GLY A 29 19.58 -1.78 5.76
C GLY A 29 19.32 -1.23 4.35
N ARG A 30 18.21 -0.53 4.11
CA ARG A 30 17.85 0.09 2.84
C ARG A 30 17.45 1.55 3.04
N ALA A 31 17.66 2.38 2.02
CA ALA A 31 17.08 3.72 2.00
C ALA A 31 15.54 3.66 2.10
N PRO A 32 14.88 4.70 2.66
CA PRO A 32 13.42 4.76 2.70
C PRO A 32 12.78 4.64 1.32
N LEU A 33 11.62 4.01 1.27
CA LEU A 33 10.83 3.78 0.06
C LEU A 33 9.49 4.47 0.18
N LEU A 34 9.06 5.13 -0.90
CA LEU A 34 7.71 5.70 -1.00
C LEU A 34 6.87 4.79 -1.90
N VAL A 35 5.66 4.46 -1.44
CA VAL A 35 4.64 3.77 -2.23
C VAL A 35 3.37 4.59 -2.23
N ALA A 36 2.72 4.69 -3.39
CA ALA A 36 1.43 5.32 -3.56
C ALA A 36 0.55 4.41 -4.42
N ALA A 37 -0.63 4.08 -3.92
CA ALA A 37 -1.61 3.25 -4.59
C ALA A 37 -2.92 4.04 -4.70
N TYR A 38 -3.40 4.21 -5.94
CA TYR A 38 -4.67 4.86 -6.21
C TYR A 38 -5.59 3.86 -6.91
N TYR A 39 -6.82 3.76 -6.43
CA TYR A 39 -7.79 2.83 -6.99
C TYR A 39 -9.18 3.45 -7.05
N HIS A 40 -9.67 3.64 -8.28
CA HIS A 40 -11.00 4.14 -8.59
C HIS A 40 -11.83 2.99 -9.17
N ALA A 41 -12.80 2.50 -8.41
CA ALA A 41 -13.66 1.36 -8.76
C ALA A 41 -15.04 1.52 -8.10
N PRO A 42 -15.91 2.39 -8.64
CA PRO A 42 -17.19 2.76 -8.03
C PRO A 42 -18.22 1.64 -7.95
N THR A 43 -18.08 0.61 -8.78
CA THR A 43 -18.98 -0.56 -8.79
C THR A 43 -18.51 -1.68 -7.86
N VAL A 44 -17.33 -1.56 -7.25
CA VAL A 44 -16.71 -2.59 -6.39
C VAL A 44 -17.00 -2.26 -4.92
N PRO A 45 -17.43 -3.22 -4.09
CA PRO A 45 -17.64 -2.99 -2.66
C PRO A 45 -16.37 -2.48 -1.93
N PRO A 46 -16.49 -1.62 -0.91
CA PRO A 46 -15.33 -1.06 -0.20
C PRO A 46 -14.35 -2.11 0.32
N ALA A 47 -14.84 -3.22 0.88
CA ALA A 47 -14.00 -4.29 1.40
C ALA A 47 -13.12 -4.96 0.31
N GLU A 48 -13.65 -5.11 -0.90
CA GLU A 48 -12.91 -5.66 -2.04
C GLU A 48 -11.85 -4.66 -2.54
N ARG A 49 -12.17 -3.36 -2.55
CA ARG A 49 -11.18 -2.32 -2.87
C ARG A 49 -10.03 -2.27 -1.85
N GLU A 50 -10.34 -2.37 -0.56
CA GLU A 50 -9.31 -2.50 0.46
C GLU A 50 -8.47 -3.78 0.28
N ALA A 51 -9.08 -4.88 -0.15
CA ALA A 51 -8.34 -6.12 -0.45
C ALA A 51 -7.35 -5.91 -1.59
N VAL A 52 -7.71 -5.14 -2.62
CA VAL A 52 -6.77 -4.72 -3.67
C VAL A 52 -5.59 -3.95 -3.08
N LEU A 53 -5.83 -2.98 -2.18
CA LEU A 53 -4.72 -2.22 -1.57
C LEU A 53 -3.83 -3.10 -0.67
N ARG A 54 -4.41 -4.07 0.06
CA ARG A 54 -3.61 -5.06 0.81
C ARG A 54 -2.74 -5.89 -0.12
N GLN A 55 -3.25 -6.30 -1.28
CA GLN A 55 -2.49 -7.05 -2.27
C GLN A 55 -1.38 -6.20 -2.89
N VAL A 56 -1.63 -4.91 -3.17
CA VAL A 56 -0.57 -3.97 -3.59
C VAL A 56 0.54 -3.91 -2.55
N GLY A 57 0.19 -3.85 -1.26
CA GLY A 57 1.16 -3.89 -0.17
C GLY A 57 2.02 -5.17 -0.15
N ALA A 58 1.43 -6.33 -0.45
CA ALA A 58 2.18 -7.58 -0.57
C ALA A 58 3.16 -7.56 -1.76
N VAL A 59 2.68 -7.17 -2.95
CA VAL A 59 3.52 -7.04 -4.16
C VAL A 59 4.66 -6.06 -3.94
N PHE A 60 4.40 -4.94 -3.26
CA PHE A 60 5.44 -3.98 -2.88
C PHE A 60 6.51 -4.60 -1.99
N VAL A 61 6.13 -5.39 -0.97
CA VAL A 61 7.08 -6.07 -0.09
C VAL A 61 7.91 -7.07 -0.87
N ASP A 62 7.28 -7.89 -1.72
CA ASP A 62 7.97 -8.88 -2.53
C ASP A 62 9.02 -8.23 -3.44
N TRP A 63 8.63 -7.17 -4.16
CA TRP A 63 9.56 -6.37 -4.96
C TRP A 63 10.68 -5.79 -4.11
N ALA A 64 10.35 -5.20 -2.96
CA ALA A 64 11.33 -4.51 -2.14
C ALA A 64 12.35 -5.46 -1.48
N VAL A 65 11.99 -6.73 -1.31
CA VAL A 65 12.91 -7.80 -0.86
C VAL A 65 13.74 -8.33 -2.03
N SER A 66 13.14 -8.52 -3.21
CA SER A 66 13.82 -9.09 -4.38
C SER A 66 14.71 -8.10 -5.15
N SER A 67 14.46 -6.79 -4.99
CA SER A 67 15.17 -5.71 -5.69
C SER A 67 16.41 -5.20 -4.92
N ARG A 68 16.96 -5.97 -3.99
CA ARG A 68 18.14 -5.61 -3.21
C ARG A 68 19.43 -5.83 -4.01
#